data_AF-A0A914LQI5-F1
#
_entry.id   AF-A0A914LQI5-F1
#
_cell.length_a   1.000
_cell.length_b   1.000
_cell.length_c   1.000
_cell.angle_alpha   90.00
_cell.angle_beta   90.00
_cell.angle_gamma   90.00
#
_symmetry.space_group_name_H-M   'P 1'
#
loop_
_entity.id
_entity.type
_entity.pdbx_description
1 polymer ?
#
loop_
_entity_poly.entity_id
_entity_poly.type
_entity_poly.pdbx_seq_one_letter_code
_entity_poly.pdbx_strand_id
1 'polypeptide(L)'
;MYEYAPRPTCSLQKPDCGSKYLFCDLSHVTIRCIAKVRIGGNCRGFTKGEKVCYNGECVNNVCVPYPPTSTAAPTTPTQPPSTSAPYDEDEDDD
;
A
#
# COMPACT_ATOMS: atom_id res chain seq x y z
N MET A 1 25.93 15.75 -2.13
CA MET A 1 25.75 15.25 -3.51
C MET A 1 24.61 14.25 -3.48
N TYR A 2 23.61 14.36 -4.35
CA TYR A 2 22.55 13.35 -4.43
C TYR A 2 22.92 12.35 -5.51
N GLU A 3 22.97 11.07 -5.14
CA GLU A 3 23.30 9.98 -6.04
C GLU A 3 22.01 9.29 -6.49
N TYR A 4 21.89 9.01 -7.78
CA TYR A 4 20.69 8.40 -8.34
C TYR A 4 20.72 6.90 -8.06
N ALA A 5 19.72 6.40 -7.33
CA ALA A 5 19.61 4.97 -7.08
C ALA A 5 19.36 4.22 -8.41
N PRO A 6 20.00 3.06 -8.63
CA PRO A 6 19.75 2.25 -9.81
C PRO A 6 18.27 1.86 -9.89
N ARG A 7 17.70 1.89 -11.10
CA ARG A 7 16.30 1.51 -11.32
C ARG A 7 16.09 0.05 -10.90
N PRO A 8 15.05 -0.27 -10.12
CA PRO A 8 14.77 -1.64 -9.74
C PRO A 8 14.46 -2.47 -11.00
N THR A 9 15.13 -3.62 -11.12
CA THR A 9 14.92 -4.61 -12.18
C THR A 9 14.15 -5.80 -11.62
N CYS A 10 13.21 -6.34 -12.38
CA CYS A 10 12.51 -7.58 -12.05
C CYS A 10 12.75 -8.65 -13.12
N SER A 11 12.45 -9.90 -12.81
CA SER A 11 12.57 -11.04 -13.73
C SER A 11 11.42 -12.03 -13.51
N LEU A 12 11.31 -13.04 -14.38
CA LEU A 12 10.34 -14.13 -14.21
C LEU A 12 10.57 -14.91 -12.91
N GLN A 13 11.82 -15.07 -12.46
CA GLN A 13 12.11 -15.74 -11.17
C GLN A 13 11.90 -14.80 -9.97
N LYS A 14 12.01 -13.48 -10.17
CA LYS A 14 11.84 -12.46 -9.13
C LYS A 14 10.95 -11.33 -9.63
N PRO A 15 9.61 -11.50 -9.57
CA PRO A 15 8.66 -10.49 -10.04
C PRO A 15 8.49 -9.30 -9.07
N ASP A 16 9.26 -9.27 -7.98
CA ASP A 16 9.19 -8.21 -6.98
C ASP A 16 10.14 -7.05 -7.33
N CYS A 17 9.57 -5.85 -7.42
CA CYS A 17 10.26 -4.59 -7.70
C CYS A 17 10.71 -3.84 -6.42
N GLY A 18 10.52 -4.43 -5.24
CA GLY A 18 10.89 -3.86 -3.94
C GLY A 18 9.98 -2.72 -3.48
N SER A 19 8.82 -2.53 -4.12
CA SER A 19 7.88 -1.46 -3.79
C SER A 19 6.44 -1.91 -3.92
N LYS A 20 5.62 -1.57 -2.92
CA LYS A 20 4.17 -1.82 -2.96
C LYS A 20 3.46 -1.07 -4.08
N TYR A 21 4.07 -0.02 -4.63
CA TYR A 21 3.52 0.80 -5.71
C TYR A 21 3.99 0.37 -7.10
N LEU A 22 4.95 -0.56 -7.19
CA LEU A 22 5.47 -1.06 -8.46
C LEU A 22 4.99 -2.50 -8.68
N PHE A 23 4.89 -2.88 -9.94
CA PHE A 23 4.74 -4.27 -10.36
C PHE A 23 5.66 -4.57 -11.53
N CYS A 24 5.96 -5.86 -11.72
CA CYS A 24 6.77 -6.33 -12.82
C CYS A 24 5.89 -6.55 -14.06
N ASP A 25 6.16 -5.77 -15.12
CA ASP A 25 5.57 -5.94 -16.44
C ASP A 25 6.29 -7.10 -17.14
N LEU A 26 5.66 -8.26 -17.18
CA LEU A 26 6.10 -9.48 -17.86
C LEU A 26 5.34 -9.70 -19.19
N SER A 27 4.33 -8.88 -19.44
CA SER A 27 3.42 -8.99 -20.58
C SER A 27 4.03 -8.39 -21.86
N HIS A 28 5.06 -7.56 -21.73
CA HIS A 28 5.77 -6.93 -22.85
C HIS A 28 7.15 -7.57 -23.12
N VAL A 29 7.73 -7.27 -24.29
CA VAL A 29 9.04 -7.77 -24.74
C VAL A 29 10.16 -7.39 -23.76
N THR A 30 10.06 -6.22 -23.14
CA THR A 30 11.00 -5.76 -22.11
C THR A 30 10.41 -5.92 -20.72
N ILE A 31 11.01 -6.79 -19.90
CA ILE A 31 10.67 -6.93 -18.49
C ILE A 31 11.15 -5.71 -17.73
N ARG A 32 10.24 -5.03 -17.04
CA ARG A 32 10.55 -3.81 -16.28
C ARG A 32 9.59 -3.59 -15.12
N CYS A 33 10.07 -2.89 -14.10
CA CYS A 33 9.25 -2.41 -13.01
C CYS A 33 8.51 -1.14 -13.43
N ILE A 34 7.18 -1.17 -13.32
CA ILE A 34 6.31 -0.03 -13.63
C ILE A 34 5.34 0.25 -12.48
N ALA A 35 4.80 1.47 -12.47
CA ALA A 35 3.86 1.89 -11.44
C ALA A 35 2.52 1.15 -11.57
N LYS A 36 1.98 0.72 -10.43
CA LYS A 36 0.64 0.15 -10.33
C LYS A 36 -0.41 1.18 -10.70
N VAL A 37 -1.49 0.68 -11.29
CA VAL A 37 -2.65 1.45 -11.69
C VAL A 37 -3.52 1.73 -10.46
N ARG A 38 -3.96 2.97 -10.31
CA ARG A 38 -4.91 3.38 -9.26
C ARG A 38 -6.29 2.75 -9.48
N ILE A 39 -7.09 2.68 -8.43
CA ILE A 39 -8.50 2.30 -8.54
C ILE A 39 -9.24 3.21 -9.55
N GLY A 40 -10.05 2.61 -10.42
CA GLY A 40 -10.71 3.25 -11.55
C GLY A 40 -9.82 3.46 -12.79
N GLY A 41 -8.53 3.09 -12.73
CA GLY A 41 -7.63 3.16 -13.88
C GLY A 41 -7.75 1.95 -14.81
N ASN A 42 -7.21 2.10 -16.03
CA ASN A 42 -7.21 1.06 -17.06
C ASN A 42 -6.04 0.08 -16.84
N CYS A 43 -6.35 -1.21 -16.73
CA CYS A 43 -5.40 -2.30 -16.54
C CYS A 43 -5.29 -3.24 -17.76
N ARG A 44 -5.78 -2.82 -18.93
CA ARG A 44 -5.72 -3.60 -20.18
C ARG A 44 -4.28 -3.80 -20.64
N GLY A 45 -3.97 -4.99 -21.16
CA GLY A 45 -2.68 -5.31 -21.78
C GLY A 45 -1.72 -6.09 -20.88
N PHE A 46 -2.07 -6.26 -19.61
CA PHE A 46 -1.31 -7.06 -18.65
C PHE A 46 -2.02 -8.40 -18.43
N THR A 47 -1.54 -9.46 -19.10
CA THR A 47 -2.26 -10.74 -19.20
C THR A 47 -1.57 -11.89 -18.45
N LYS A 48 -0.37 -11.65 -17.92
CA LYS A 48 0.46 -12.67 -17.24
C LYS A 48 0.13 -12.86 -15.75
N GLY A 49 -1.03 -12.39 -15.29
CA GLY A 49 -1.44 -12.50 -13.88
C GLY A 49 -0.68 -11.55 -12.94
N GLU A 50 -0.18 -10.44 -13.48
CA GLU A 50 0.57 -9.43 -12.73
C GLU A 50 -0.36 -8.66 -11.79
N LYS A 51 0.17 -8.21 -10.63
CA LYS A 51 -0.57 -7.35 -9.69
C LYS A 51 -0.55 -5.89 -10.16
N VAL A 52 -1.26 -5.62 -11.25
CA VAL A 52 -1.32 -4.31 -11.92
C VAL A 52 -1.98 -3.25 -11.04
N CYS A 53 -3.06 -3.62 -10.35
CA CYS A 53 -3.87 -2.68 -9.58
C CYS A 53 -3.32 -2.51 -8.15
N TYR A 54 -3.26 -1.26 -7.69
CA TYR A 54 -2.91 -0.96 -6.31
C TYR A 54 -4.12 -1.21 -5.39
N ASN A 55 -4.00 -2.15 -4.45
CA ASN A 55 -5.07 -2.58 -3.53
C ASN A 55 -6.37 -3.01 -4.23
N GLY A 56 -6.24 -3.67 -5.37
CA GLY A 56 -7.38 -4.11 -6.15
C GLY A 56 -7.03 -5.16 -7.18
N GLU A 57 -8.03 -5.53 -7.96
CA GLU A 57 -7.93 -6.46 -9.07
C GLU A 57 -8.42 -5.85 -10.38
N CYS A 58 -7.93 -6.38 -11.51
CA CYS A 58 -8.33 -5.93 -12.83
C CYS A 58 -9.60 -6.66 -13.25
N VAL A 59 -10.74 -5.96 -13.23
CA VAL A 59 -12.05 -6.50 -13.63
C VAL A 59 -12.58 -5.66 -14.78
N ASN A 60 -12.96 -6.31 -15.89
CA ASN A 60 -13.44 -5.63 -17.10
C ASN A 60 -12.51 -4.50 -17.59
N ASN A 61 -11.18 -4.71 -17.51
CA ASN A 61 -10.14 -3.73 -17.86
C ASN A 61 -10.03 -2.54 -16.91
N VAL A 62 -10.70 -2.55 -15.76
CA VAL A 62 -10.66 -1.48 -14.76
C VAL A 62 -10.19 -2.02 -13.42
N CYS A 63 -9.32 -1.28 -12.74
CA CYS A 63 -8.92 -1.60 -11.38
C CYS A 63 -10.06 -1.34 -10.39
N VAL A 64 -10.59 -2.38 -9.79
CA VAL A 64 -11.61 -2.32 -8.72
C VAL A 64 -10.98 -2.65 -7.37
N PRO A 65 -11.42 -2.04 -6.26
CA PRO A 65 -10.89 -2.37 -4.96
C PRO A 65 -11.22 -3.82 -4.62
N TYR A 66 -10.31 -4.50 -3.92
CA TYR A 66 -10.66 -5.81 -3.36
C TYR A 66 -11.89 -5.66 -2.45
N PRO A 67 -12.78 -6.67 -2.40
CA PRO A 67 -13.83 -6.68 -1.40
C PRO A 67 -13.19 -6.53 -0.01
N PRO A 68 -13.84 -5.86 0.95
CA PRO A 68 -13.33 -5.79 2.30
C PRO A 68 -13.17 -7.22 2.80
N THR A 69 -11.94 -7.71 2.86
CA THR A 69 -11.64 -8.98 3.51
C THR A 69 -11.96 -8.76 4.97
N SER A 70 -13.13 -9.22 5.41
CA SER A 70 -13.49 -9.29 6.82
C SER A 70 -12.54 -10.28 7.49
N THR A 71 -11.34 -9.82 7.83
CA THR A 71 -10.40 -10.54 8.65
C THR A 71 -9.74 -9.51 9.56
N ALA A 72 -10.08 -9.66 10.84
CA ALA A 72 -9.88 -8.75 11.96
C ALA A 72 -10.71 -7.46 11.89
N ALA A 73 -11.69 -7.39 12.80
CA ALA A 73 -12.23 -6.12 13.27
C ALA A 73 -11.06 -5.14 13.57
N PRO A 74 -11.23 -3.83 13.37
CA PRO A 74 -10.31 -2.87 13.94
C PRO A 74 -10.31 -3.10 15.45
N THR A 75 -9.28 -3.73 16.00
CA THR A 75 -8.92 -3.51 17.39
C THR A 75 -8.52 -2.06 17.45
N THR A 76 -9.50 -1.22 17.76
CA THR A 76 -9.27 0.11 18.29
C THR A 76 -8.13 -0.03 19.30
N PRO A 77 -6.96 0.60 19.13
CA PRO A 77 -6.06 0.73 20.26
C PRO A 77 -6.88 1.46 21.31
N THR A 78 -7.20 0.74 22.40
CA THR A 78 -7.82 1.31 23.60
C THR A 78 -6.93 2.47 24.02
N GLN A 79 -7.26 3.66 23.55
CA GLN A 79 -6.66 4.88 24.02
C GLN A 79 -7.10 4.93 25.48
N PRO A 80 -6.17 4.81 26.45
CA PRO A 80 -6.54 4.96 27.85
C PRO A 80 -7.21 6.34 27.99
N PRO A 81 -8.34 6.43 28.73
CA PRO A 81 -8.98 7.71 28.95
C PRO A 81 -7.95 8.64 29.61
N SER A 82 -7.55 9.67 28.88
CA SER A 82 -6.80 10.78 29.44
C SER A 82 -7.75 11.56 30.34
N THR A 83 -7.85 11.14 31.60
CA THR A 83 -8.46 11.94 32.66
C THR A 83 -7.57 13.16 32.86
N SER A 84 -8.02 14.28 32.32
CA SER A 84 -7.56 15.60 32.73
C SER A 84 -7.77 15.74 34.24
N ALA A 85 -6.68 15.99 34.96
CA ALA A 85 -6.67 16.28 36.39
C ALA A 85 -7.53 17.51 36.72
N PRO A 86 -8.21 17.54 37.87
CA PRO A 86 -8.28 18.77 38.66
C PRO A 86 -6.92 18.95 39.36
N TYR A 87 -6.28 20.08 39.08
CA TYR A 87 -5.25 20.63 39.96
C TYR A 87 -5.97 21.07 41.23
N ASP A 88 -5.76 20.37 42.35
CA ASP A 88 -6.05 20.92 43.68
C ASP A 88 -4.88 21.85 44.02
N GLU A 89 -5.14 23.14 43.88
CA GLU A 89 -4.36 24.23 44.47
C GLU A 89 -4.76 24.34 45.96
N ASP A 90 -3.77 24.60 46.80
CA ASP A 90 -3.86 25.07 48.20
C ASP A 90 -4.14 24.04 49.32
N GLU A 91 -3.07 23.69 50.04
CA GLU A 91 -3.14 23.53 51.51
C GLU A 91 -1.76 23.85 52.14
N ASP A 92 -1.62 25.14 52.47
CA ASP A 92 -1.08 25.77 53.68
C ASP A 92 -0.25 24.98 54.74
N ASP A 93 0.80 25.69 55.22
CA ASP A 93 1.24 25.88 56.63
C ASP A 93 1.91 24.71 57.42
N ASP A 94 3.23 24.81 57.60
CA ASP A 94 3.98 25.02 58.89
C ASP A 94 5.49 24.68 58.73
#